data_AF-A0A3P3VS96-F1
#
_entry.id   AF-A0A3P3VS96-F1
#
_cell.length_a   1.000
_cell.length_b   1.000
_cell.length_c   1.000
_cell.angle_alpha   90.00
_cell.angle_beta   90.00
_cell.angle_gamma   90.00
#
_symmetry.space_group_name_H-M   'P 1'
#
loop_
_entity.id
_entity.type
_entity.pdbx_description
1 polymer ?
#
loop_
_entity_poly.entity_id
_entity_poly.type
_entity_poly.pdbx_seq_one_letter_code
_entity_poly.pdbx_strand_id
1 'polypeptide(L)'
;MASPTTTDSVSIAMAAFSLPRLRFELLQQLQQQLRQLVESGTMPEFSDNPLLAKLEQLLPELEQGEESALFDAQQSISLLIANFPQLTPLVSRDLLWLLGGDCLHWMPEAEVELYQQLEELYHQALEKGNDFDWVATRQQLTTQPQGLH
;
A
#
# COMPACT_ATOMS: atom_id res chain seq x y z
N MET A 1 11.08 -45.78 -11.70
CA MET A 1 11.88 -44.56 -11.95
C MET A 1 10.91 -43.40 -11.89
N ALA A 2 10.81 -42.73 -10.74
CA ALA A 2 9.90 -41.61 -10.54
C ALA A 2 10.68 -40.31 -10.78
N SER A 3 10.18 -39.47 -11.68
CA SER A 3 10.73 -38.16 -12.00
C SER A 3 10.56 -37.19 -10.81
N PRO A 4 11.51 -36.27 -10.58
CA PRO A 4 11.40 -35.29 -9.52
C PRO A 4 10.36 -34.21 -9.86
N THR A 5 9.61 -33.84 -8.84
CA THR A 5 8.56 -32.83 -8.75
C THR A 5 9.04 -31.47 -9.28
N THR A 6 8.50 -31.03 -10.42
CA THR A 6 8.60 -29.64 -10.86
C THR A 6 7.38 -28.89 -10.34
N THR A 7 7.42 -28.45 -9.09
CA THR A 7 6.33 -27.64 -8.50
C THR A 7 6.84 -26.47 -7.65
N ASP A 8 8.15 -26.36 -7.41
CA ASP A 8 8.68 -25.39 -6.44
C ASP A 8 9.12 -24.05 -7.05
N SER A 9 9.38 -23.98 -8.36
CA SER A 9 9.94 -22.77 -8.99
C SER A 9 8.93 -21.65 -9.24
N VAL A 10 7.63 -21.97 -9.38
CA VAL A 10 6.58 -20.95 -9.60
C VAL A 10 6.22 -20.25 -8.28
N SER A 11 6.25 -20.98 -7.15
CA SER A 11 5.95 -20.43 -5.82
C SER A 11 7.03 -19.49 -5.30
N ILE A 12 8.29 -19.65 -5.72
CA ILE A 12 9.42 -18.81 -5.30
C ILE A 12 9.50 -17.51 -6.11
N ALA A 13 9.06 -17.50 -7.37
CA ALA A 13 9.04 -16.29 -8.22
C ALA A 13 7.89 -15.34 -7.86
N MET A 14 6.66 -15.84 -7.61
CA MET A 14 5.54 -15.03 -7.11
C MET A 14 5.83 -14.36 -5.74
N ALA A 15 6.81 -14.86 -4.99
CA ALA A 15 7.11 -14.41 -3.63
C ALA A 15 7.86 -13.07 -3.55
N ALA A 16 8.36 -12.53 -4.68
CA ALA A 16 9.19 -11.33 -4.64
C ALA A 16 8.40 -10.03 -4.39
N PHE A 17 7.13 -9.94 -4.81
CA PHE A 17 6.32 -8.72 -4.62
C PHE A 17 4.81 -9.05 -4.61
N SER A 18 4.27 -9.39 -3.44
CA SER A 18 2.82 -9.56 -3.26
C SER A 18 2.18 -8.26 -2.76
N LEU A 19 0.98 -7.92 -3.26
CA LEU A 19 0.25 -6.73 -2.82
C LEU A 19 0.03 -6.67 -1.29
N PRO A 20 -0.28 -7.78 -0.57
CA PRO A 20 -0.37 -7.76 0.89
C PRO A 20 0.93 -7.33 1.58
N ARG A 21 2.07 -7.79 1.10
CA ARG A 21 3.38 -7.41 1.64
C ARG A 21 3.68 -5.94 1.41
N LEU A 22 3.39 -5.42 0.21
CA LEU A 22 3.57 -4.00 -0.08
C LEU A 22 2.67 -3.11 0.81
N ARG A 23 1.41 -3.51 1.03
CA ARG A 23 0.50 -2.83 1.96
C ARG A 23 1.08 -2.76 3.36
N PHE A 24 1.61 -3.88 3.85
CA PHE A 24 2.27 -3.96 5.15
C PHE A 24 3.46 -2.99 5.24
N GLU A 25 4.36 -3.02 4.26
CA GLU A 25 5.55 -2.15 4.24
C GLU A 25 5.16 -0.67 4.27
N LEU A 26 4.16 -0.27 3.49
CA LEU A 26 3.67 1.11 3.44
C LEU A 26 2.97 1.54 4.74
N LEU A 27 2.16 0.66 5.35
CA LEU A 27 1.52 0.95 6.64
C LEU A 27 2.56 1.04 7.76
N GLN A 28 3.56 0.16 7.74
CA GLN A 28 4.66 0.16 8.70
C GLN A 28 5.47 1.46 8.61
N GLN A 29 5.80 1.89 7.38
CA GLN A 29 6.50 3.14 7.16
C GLN A 29 5.71 4.33 7.72
N LEU A 30 4.41 4.41 7.43
CA LEU A 30 3.55 5.47 7.96
C LEU A 30 3.54 5.46 9.50
N GLN A 31 3.39 4.28 10.13
CA GLN A 31 3.39 4.14 11.58
C GLN A 31 4.72 4.61 12.19
N GLN A 32 5.85 4.26 11.58
CA GLN A 32 7.17 4.70 12.03
C GLN A 32 7.32 6.22 11.93
N GLN A 33 6.88 6.82 10.82
CA GLN A 33 6.90 8.27 10.65
C GLN A 33 6.05 8.98 11.72
N LEU A 34 4.87 8.45 12.04
CA LEU A 34 4.02 8.99 13.09
C LEU A 34 4.67 8.90 14.47
N ARG A 35 5.32 7.77 14.80
CA ARG A 35 6.10 7.64 16.05
C ARG A 35 7.22 8.66 16.12
N GLN A 36 7.97 8.85 15.04
CA GLN A 36 9.05 9.86 15.00
C GLN A 36 8.53 11.28 15.23
N LEU A 37 7.36 11.63 14.71
CA LEU A 37 6.73 12.95 14.96
C LEU A 37 6.35 13.14 16.42
N VAL A 38 5.86 12.09 17.08
CA VAL A 38 5.55 12.09 18.51
C VAL A 38 6.84 12.19 19.34
N GLU A 39 7.83 11.34 19.09
CA GLU A 39 9.09 11.26 19.82
C GLU A 39 9.92 12.55 19.71
N SER A 40 9.89 13.19 18.54
CA SER A 40 10.56 14.49 18.33
C SER A 40 9.83 15.67 18.98
N GLY A 41 8.61 15.47 19.49
CA GLY A 41 7.76 16.53 20.01
C GLY A 41 7.16 17.43 18.92
N THR A 42 7.20 17.02 17.65
CA THR A 42 6.59 17.75 16.53
C THR A 42 5.06 17.69 16.59
N MET A 43 4.51 16.58 17.08
CA MET A 43 3.07 16.39 17.26
C MET A 43 2.74 15.70 18.60
N PRO A 44 2.95 16.38 19.73
CA PRO A 44 2.75 15.80 21.06
C PRO A 44 1.28 15.40 21.30
N GLU A 45 0.32 16.06 20.66
CA GLU A 45 -1.11 15.75 20.77
C GLU A 45 -1.49 14.40 20.16
N PHE A 46 -0.65 13.83 19.29
CA PHE A 46 -0.87 12.52 18.69
C PHE A 46 -0.31 11.38 19.55
N SER A 47 0.48 11.69 20.59
CA SER A 47 1.15 10.70 21.44
C SER A 47 0.19 9.70 22.07
N ASP A 48 -0.94 10.19 22.59
CA ASP A 48 -1.95 9.37 23.28
C ASP A 48 -3.10 8.96 22.34
N ASN A 49 -2.95 9.15 21.03
CA ASN A 49 -4.01 8.84 20.09
C ASN A 49 -4.15 7.31 19.90
N PRO A 50 -5.35 6.74 20.09
CA PRO A 50 -5.56 5.30 19.95
C PRO A 50 -5.29 4.77 18.53
N LEU A 51 -5.33 5.64 17.51
CA LEU A 51 -4.96 5.26 16.14
C LEU A 51 -3.53 4.73 16.04
N LEU A 52 -2.58 5.29 16.80
CA LEU A 52 -1.18 4.85 16.71
C LEU A 52 -1.03 3.38 17.10
N ALA A 53 -1.70 2.96 18.18
CA ALA A 53 -1.73 1.57 18.63
C ALA A 53 -2.56 0.67 17.69
N LYS A 54 -3.69 1.18 17.16
CA LYS A 54 -4.51 0.42 16.20
C LYS A 54 -3.75 0.11 14.92
N LEU A 55 -3.03 1.09 14.35
CA LEU A 55 -2.22 0.88 13.14
C LEU A 55 -1.12 -0.18 13.38
N GLU A 56 -0.50 -0.18 14.55
CA GLU A 56 0.48 -1.21 14.93
C GLU A 56 -0.12 -2.62 15.03
N GLN A 57 -1.32 -2.75 15.60
CA GLN A 57 -2.02 -4.02 15.71
C GLN A 57 -2.42 -4.61 14.35
N LEU A 58 -2.70 -3.75 13.37
CA LEU A 58 -3.13 -4.18 12.04
C LEU A 58 -1.98 -4.74 11.19
N LEU A 59 -0.72 -4.37 11.48
CA LEU A 59 0.44 -4.80 10.70
C LEU A 59 0.52 -6.33 10.48
N PRO A 60 0.54 -7.19 11.53
CA PRO A 60 0.67 -8.63 11.32
C PRO A 60 -0.51 -9.25 10.56
N GLU A 61 -1.73 -8.71 10.71
CA GLU A 61 -2.92 -9.21 10.02
C GLU A 61 -2.93 -8.79 8.54
N LEU A 62 -2.46 -7.57 8.25
CA LEU A 62 -2.33 -7.06 6.89
C LEU A 62 -1.26 -7.81 6.09
N GLU A 63 -0.14 -8.19 6.74
CA GLU A 63 0.92 -9.02 6.13
C GLU A 63 0.40 -10.40 5.73
N GLN A 64 -0.50 -10.98 6.54
CA GLN A 64 -1.14 -12.27 6.27
C GLN A 64 -2.23 -12.17 5.18
N GLY A 65 -2.63 -10.96 4.80
CA GLY A 65 -3.65 -10.73 3.76
C GLY A 65 -5.08 -10.92 4.25
N GLU A 66 -5.32 -10.76 5.56
CA GLU A 66 -6.67 -10.88 6.13
C GLU A 66 -7.60 -9.78 5.63
N GLU A 67 -8.78 -10.16 5.13
CA GLU A 67 -9.75 -9.22 4.56
C GLU A 67 -10.32 -8.25 5.61
N SER A 68 -10.53 -8.73 6.84
CA SER A 68 -10.97 -7.89 7.96
C SER A 68 -9.94 -6.81 8.30
N ALA A 69 -8.65 -7.15 8.21
CA ALA A 69 -7.57 -6.21 8.47
C ALA A 69 -7.50 -5.13 7.38
N LEU A 70 -7.80 -5.48 6.12
CA LEU A 70 -7.89 -4.53 5.03
C LEU A 70 -8.98 -3.49 5.28
N PHE A 71 -10.17 -3.94 5.69
CA PHE A 71 -11.28 -3.04 6.04
C PHE A 71 -10.92 -2.14 7.24
N ASP A 72 -10.36 -2.72 8.30
CA ASP A 72 -9.95 -1.96 9.48
C ASP A 72 -8.85 -0.94 9.17
N ALA A 73 -7.90 -1.28 8.30
CA ALA A 73 -6.87 -0.36 7.84
C ALA A 73 -7.47 0.79 7.03
N GLN A 74 -8.39 0.51 6.10
CA GLN A 74 -9.11 1.54 5.35
C GLN A 74 -9.82 2.53 6.29
N GLN A 75 -10.54 2.03 7.29
CA GLN A 75 -11.24 2.88 8.27
C GLN A 75 -10.24 3.69 9.12
N SER A 76 -9.15 3.07 9.57
CA SER A 76 -8.13 3.73 10.39
C SER A 76 -7.41 4.85 9.62
N ILE A 77 -7.07 4.63 8.35
CA ILE A 77 -6.44 5.64 7.49
C ILE A 77 -7.42 6.77 7.15
N SER A 78 -8.68 6.45 6.85
CA SER A 78 -9.71 7.47 6.61
C SER A 78 -9.91 8.35 7.86
N LEU A 79 -9.94 7.74 9.05
CA LEU A 79 -10.05 8.45 10.32
C LEU A 79 -8.81 9.32 10.59
N LEU A 80 -7.61 8.82 10.27
CA LEU A 80 -6.35 9.57 10.39
C LEU A 80 -6.41 10.85 9.54
N ILE A 81 -6.75 10.73 8.26
CA ILE A 81 -6.82 11.87 7.33
C ILE A 81 -7.90 12.87 7.76
N ALA A 82 -9.07 12.39 8.17
CA ALA A 82 -10.19 13.25 8.57
C ALA A 82 -9.90 14.07 9.84
N ASN A 83 -9.23 13.47 10.84
CA ASN A 83 -8.95 14.15 12.11
C ASN A 83 -7.62 14.91 12.10
N PHE A 84 -6.68 14.51 11.23
CA PHE A 84 -5.34 15.08 11.14
C PHE A 84 -4.98 15.38 9.68
N PRO A 85 -5.65 16.34 9.03
CA PRO A 85 -5.41 16.68 7.62
C PRO A 85 -3.96 17.14 7.36
N GLN A 86 -3.25 17.61 8.37
CA GLN A 86 -1.82 17.93 8.27
C GLN A 86 -0.93 16.69 8.04
N LEU A 87 -1.42 15.49 8.36
CA LEU A 87 -0.73 14.21 8.15
C LEU A 87 -1.01 13.61 6.77
N THR A 88 -1.99 14.11 6.01
CA THR A 88 -2.36 13.60 4.68
C THR A 88 -1.17 13.48 3.71
N PRO A 89 -0.20 14.41 3.67
CA PRO A 89 0.99 14.27 2.81
C PRO A 89 1.93 13.12 3.20
N LEU A 90 1.85 12.62 4.43
CA LEU A 90 2.65 11.46 4.89
C LEU A 90 2.03 10.13 4.44
N VAL A 91 0.72 10.11 4.18
CA VAL A 91 0.05 8.90 3.72
C VAL A 91 0.39 8.68 2.24
N SER A 92 1.11 7.59 1.97
CA SER A 92 1.49 7.22 0.61
C SER A 92 0.25 6.99 -0.27
N ARG A 93 0.30 7.49 -1.52
CA ARG A 93 -0.75 7.22 -2.52
C ARG A 93 -0.86 5.75 -2.85
N ASP A 94 0.27 5.03 -2.83
CA ASP A 94 0.28 3.58 -2.99
C ASP A 94 -0.55 2.90 -1.90
N LEU A 95 -0.47 3.38 -0.66
CA LEU A 95 -1.24 2.83 0.45
C LEU A 95 -2.75 3.08 0.25
N LEU A 96 -3.14 4.31 -0.13
CA LEU A 96 -4.54 4.65 -0.37
C LEU A 96 -5.16 3.78 -1.48
N TRP A 97 -4.43 3.61 -2.59
CA TRP A 97 -4.88 2.77 -3.69
C TRP A 97 -5.03 1.31 -3.25
N LEU A 98 -4.01 0.76 -2.60
CA LEU A 98 -3.99 -0.65 -2.24
C LEU A 98 -5.00 -1.01 -1.15
N LEU A 99 -5.36 -0.07 -0.27
CA LEU A 99 -6.46 -0.24 0.68
C LEU A 99 -7.82 -0.15 -0.02
N GLY A 100 -7.96 0.73 -1.01
CA GLY A 100 -9.17 0.90 -1.80
C GLY A 100 -10.33 1.53 -1.02
N GLY A 101 -11.55 1.36 -1.53
CA GLY A 101 -12.78 1.85 -0.90
C GLY A 101 -12.75 3.35 -0.63
N ASP A 102 -13.10 3.76 0.60
CA ASP A 102 -13.16 5.17 1.03
C ASP A 102 -11.79 5.88 0.93
N CYS A 103 -10.68 5.13 0.94
CA CYS A 103 -9.36 5.73 0.79
C CYS A 103 -9.16 6.36 -0.60
N LEU A 104 -9.86 5.86 -1.63
CA LEU A 104 -9.79 6.39 -2.99
C LEU A 104 -10.40 7.79 -3.11
N HIS A 105 -11.31 8.18 -2.20
CA HIS A 105 -11.88 9.53 -2.18
C HIS A 105 -10.83 10.62 -1.87
N TRP A 106 -9.69 10.23 -1.29
CA TRP A 106 -8.57 11.13 -1.02
C TRP A 106 -7.60 11.25 -2.21
N MET A 107 -7.87 10.54 -3.30
CA MET A 107 -7.07 10.60 -4.53
C MET A 107 -7.82 11.44 -5.59
N PRO A 108 -7.17 12.43 -6.22
CA PRO A 108 -7.74 13.14 -7.35
C PRO A 108 -7.90 12.20 -8.56
N GLU A 109 -8.81 12.55 -9.46
CA GLU A 109 -9.16 11.72 -10.63
C GLU A 109 -7.94 11.36 -11.49
N ALA A 110 -7.02 12.29 -11.74
CA ALA A 110 -5.78 12.02 -12.48
C ALA A 110 -4.86 10.99 -11.79
N GLU A 111 -4.83 10.95 -10.45
CA GLU A 111 -4.13 9.89 -9.73
C GLU A 111 -4.87 8.56 -9.89
N VAL A 112 -6.20 8.56 -9.74
CA VAL A 112 -7.02 7.34 -9.93
C VAL A 112 -6.77 6.73 -11.32
N GLU A 113 -6.78 7.52 -12.39
CA GLU A 113 -6.50 7.04 -13.75
C GLU A 113 -5.09 6.43 -13.89
N LEU A 114 -4.07 7.08 -13.32
CA LEU A 114 -2.70 6.56 -13.33
C LEU A 114 -2.62 5.21 -12.62
N TYR A 115 -3.28 5.08 -11.48
CA TYR A 115 -3.25 3.85 -10.69
C TYR A 115 -4.11 2.73 -11.30
N GLN A 116 -5.19 3.06 -12.01
CA GLN A 116 -5.92 2.08 -12.83
C GLN A 116 -5.02 1.48 -13.92
N GLN A 117 -4.22 2.31 -14.62
CA GLN A 117 -3.26 1.83 -15.61
C GLN A 117 -2.17 0.97 -14.97
N LEU A 118 -1.68 1.36 -13.79
CA LEU A 118 -0.69 0.59 -13.04
C LEU A 118 -1.22 -0.81 -12.67
N GLU A 119 -2.47 -0.88 -12.20
CA GLU A 119 -3.13 -2.13 -11.85
C GLU A 119 -3.40 -3.01 -13.08
N GLU A 120 -3.76 -2.42 -14.22
CA GLU A 120 -3.89 -3.17 -15.47
C GLU A 120 -2.56 -3.82 -15.89
N LEU A 121 -1.45 -3.08 -15.82
CA LEU A 121 -0.11 -3.63 -16.11
C LEU A 121 0.28 -4.74 -15.14
N TYR A 122 -0.07 -4.59 -13.86
CA TYR A 122 0.13 -5.62 -12.84
C TYR A 122 -0.63 -6.91 -13.20
N HIS A 123 -1.91 -6.82 -13.54
CA HIS A 123 -2.71 -7.99 -13.92
C HIS A 123 -2.17 -8.65 -15.20
N GLN A 124 -1.78 -7.87 -16.21
CA GLN A 124 -1.16 -8.41 -17.43
C GLN A 124 0.16 -9.12 -17.15
N ALA A 125 0.97 -8.65 -16.21
CA ALA A 125 2.20 -9.32 -15.79
C ALA A 125 1.88 -10.63 -15.05
N LEU A 126 0.90 -10.59 -14.15
CA LEU A 126 0.43 -11.76 -13.40
C LEU A 126 -0.11 -12.87 -14.32
N GLU A 127 -0.92 -12.52 -15.32
CA GLU A 127 -1.44 -13.47 -16.33
C GLU A 127 -0.32 -14.13 -17.16
N LYS A 128 0.78 -13.41 -17.39
CA LYS A 128 1.96 -13.90 -18.12
C LYS A 128 2.95 -14.64 -17.22
N GLY A 129 2.73 -14.63 -15.90
CA GLY A 129 3.68 -15.17 -14.91
C GLY A 129 4.99 -14.38 -14.84
N ASN A 130 4.97 -13.09 -15.19
CA ASN A 130 6.12 -12.21 -15.10
C ASN A 130 6.18 -11.52 -13.74
N ASP A 131 7.39 -11.21 -13.29
CA ASP A 131 7.59 -10.34 -12.13
C ASP A 131 7.09 -8.92 -12.42
N PHE A 132 6.57 -8.26 -11.38
CA PHE A 132 6.07 -6.89 -11.47
C PHE A 132 6.60 -6.04 -10.33
N ASP A 133 7.36 -5.00 -10.67
CA ASP A 133 7.81 -3.98 -9.72
C ASP A 133 6.80 -2.82 -9.71
N TRP A 134 5.93 -2.81 -8.70
CA TRP A 134 4.89 -1.80 -8.54
C TRP A 134 5.46 -0.38 -8.47
N VAL A 135 6.50 -0.19 -7.66
CA VAL A 135 7.05 1.14 -7.37
C VAL A 135 7.78 1.68 -8.60
N ALA A 136 8.61 0.84 -9.25
CA ALA A 136 9.31 1.25 -10.46
C ALA A 136 8.33 1.55 -11.60
N THR A 137 7.31 0.70 -11.81
CA THR A 137 6.31 0.90 -12.85
C THR A 137 5.50 2.19 -12.61
N ARG A 138 5.09 2.45 -11.36
CA ARG A 138 4.43 3.71 -11.01
C ARG A 138 5.29 4.92 -11.34
N GLN A 139 6.56 4.91 -10.95
CA GLN A 139 7.48 6.02 -11.23
C GLN A 139 7.63 6.27 -12.73
N GLN A 140 7.67 5.20 -13.54
CA GLN A 140 7.69 5.31 -15.00
C GLN A 140 6.40 5.97 -15.52
N LEU A 141 5.23 5.54 -15.06
CA LEU A 141 3.94 6.13 -15.45
C LEU A 141 3.83 7.61 -15.05
N THR A 142 4.32 8.00 -13.88
CA THR A 142 4.32 9.41 -13.44
C THR A 142 5.29 10.27 -14.25
N THR A 143 6.41 9.70 -14.71
CA THR A 143 7.44 10.44 -15.45
C THR A 143 7.13 10.52 -16.94
N GLN A 144 6.27 9.64 -17.47
CA GLN A 144 5.77 9.76 -18.83
C GLN A 144 4.85 10.99 -18.90
N PRO A 145 5.22 12.06 -19.63
CA PRO A 145 4.25 13.08 -19.95
C PRO A 145 3.17 12.36 -20.75
N GLN A 146 1.93 12.35 -20.26
CA GLN A 146 0.78 11.96 -21.09
C GLN A 146 0.90 12.74 -22.38
N GLY A 147 1.27 12.05 -23.46
CA GLY A 147 1.47 12.65 -24.75
C GLY A 147 0.18 13.32 -25.16
N LEU A 148 0.25 14.64 -25.33
CA LEU A 148 -0.70 15.35 -26.16
C LEU A 148 -0.69 14.67 -27.54
N HIS A 149 -1.85 14.07 -27.90
CA HIS A 149 -2.21 13.56 -29.23
C HIS A 149 -1.56 12.28 -29.76
#